data_AF-A0A3D2HRF6-F1
#
_entry.id   AF-A0A3D2HRF6-F1
#
_cell.length_a   1.000
_cell.length_b   1.000
_cell.length_c   1.000
_cell.angle_alpha   90.00
_cell.angle_beta   90.00
_cell.angle_gamma   90.00
#
_symmetry.space_group_name_H-M   'P 1'
#
loop_
_entity.id
_entity.type
_entity.pdbx_description
1 polymer ?
#
loop_
_entity_poly.entity_id
_entity_poly.type
_entity_poly.pdbx_seq_one_letter_code
_entity_poly.pdbx_strand_id
1 'polypeptide(L)'
;MKKIVSVLFAILMVAFATIPAFAAESPVATTAPATTFKYEVDVIPSEGGDGSYEFTTDIDENGEQHVHIIPKPNPGYTFDHWEIDGPYKTDDKLTDSEMDLIITGDIDVKPYYKKKGTSIVETGTVNRDVNTTSPQTGANDVLPYAVIMLSIAACGAAVVMLVRTNKSK
;
A
#
# COMPACT_ATOMS: atom_id res chain seq x y z
N MET A 1 82.66 0.35 -39.73
CA MET A 1 81.68 -0.19 -38.75
C MET A 1 82.34 -1.31 -37.93
N LYS A 2 82.99 -1.00 -36.78
CA LYS A 2 83.43 -2.05 -35.83
C LYS A 2 83.72 -1.60 -34.39
N LYS A 3 83.55 -0.31 -34.05
CA LYS A 3 83.87 0.21 -32.69
C LYS A 3 82.68 0.78 -31.92
N ILE A 4 81.52 0.90 -32.56
CA ILE A 4 80.31 1.52 -31.97
C ILE A 4 79.39 0.45 -31.33
N VAL A 5 79.42 -0.79 -31.82
CA VAL A 5 78.59 -1.89 -31.29
C VAL A 5 79.10 -2.38 -29.92
N SER A 6 80.41 -2.31 -29.66
CA SER A 6 80.98 -2.80 -28.40
C SER A 6 80.75 -1.86 -27.21
N VAL A 7 80.56 -0.56 -27.45
CA VAL A 7 80.31 0.43 -26.38
C VAL A 7 78.85 0.39 -25.92
N LEU A 8 77.92 0.14 -26.84
CA LEU A 8 76.49 -0.02 -26.54
C LEU A 8 76.20 -1.28 -25.70
N PHE A 9 76.94 -2.37 -25.90
CA PHE A 9 76.74 -3.60 -25.12
C PHE A 9 77.33 -3.53 -23.70
N ALA A 10 78.38 -2.72 -23.49
CA ALA A 10 78.98 -2.51 -22.17
C ALA A 10 78.16 -1.58 -21.27
N ILE A 11 77.49 -0.57 -21.85
CA ILE A 11 76.61 0.34 -21.09
C ILE A 11 75.31 -0.37 -20.67
N LEU A 12 74.85 -1.36 -21.43
CA LEU A 12 73.64 -2.12 -21.11
C LEU A 12 73.83 -3.11 -19.93
N MET A 13 75.07 -3.52 -19.62
CA MET A 13 75.35 -4.51 -18.56
C MET A 13 75.71 -3.92 -17.19
N VAL A 14 75.96 -2.60 -17.09
CA VAL A 14 76.27 -1.94 -15.80
C VAL A 14 75.01 -1.37 -15.13
N ALA A 15 73.88 -1.29 -15.83
CA ALA A 15 72.62 -0.77 -15.28
C ALA A 15 71.80 -1.78 -14.46
N PHE A 16 72.33 -2.99 -14.19
CA PHE A 16 71.62 -4.08 -13.50
C PHE A 16 72.12 -4.40 -12.09
N ALA A 17 72.80 -3.48 -11.40
CA ALA A 17 73.46 -3.81 -10.13
C ALA A 17 73.17 -2.89 -8.92
N THR A 18 72.19 -1.98 -8.99
CA THR A 18 71.79 -1.22 -7.80
C THR A 18 70.28 -0.99 -7.76
N ILE A 19 69.51 -2.07 -7.71
CA ILE A 19 68.20 -1.99 -7.07
C ILE A 19 68.50 -2.12 -5.58
N PRO A 20 68.16 -1.13 -4.72
CA PRO A 20 68.17 -1.36 -3.29
C PRO A 20 67.33 -2.60 -3.05
N ALA A 21 67.86 -3.57 -2.30
CA ALA A 21 67.01 -4.57 -1.70
C ALA A 21 66.11 -3.82 -0.71
N PHE A 22 65.03 -3.23 -1.22
CA PHE A 22 63.85 -3.02 -0.43
C PHE A 22 63.45 -4.43 -0.03
N ALA A 23 63.78 -4.80 1.20
CA ALA A 23 62.95 -5.72 1.95
C ALA A 23 61.54 -5.11 1.83
N ALA A 24 60.79 -5.57 0.84
CA ALA A 24 59.40 -5.24 0.71
C ALA A 24 58.82 -5.73 2.02
N GLU A 25 58.51 -4.76 2.88
CA GLU A 25 57.57 -4.90 3.95
C GLU A 25 56.45 -5.74 3.35
N SER A 26 56.32 -6.98 3.83
CA SER A 26 55.30 -7.92 3.40
C SER A 26 54.04 -7.12 3.19
N PRO A 27 53.38 -7.17 2.01
CA PRO A 27 52.22 -6.34 1.78
C PRO A 27 51.31 -6.56 2.97
N VAL A 28 51.18 -5.52 3.81
CA VAL A 28 50.16 -5.46 4.82
C VAL A 28 48.92 -5.80 4.02
N ALA A 29 48.30 -6.92 4.34
CA ALA A 29 47.07 -7.35 3.72
C ALA A 29 46.14 -6.17 3.85
N THR A 30 46.08 -5.36 2.79
CA THR A 30 45.03 -4.40 2.59
C THR A 30 43.86 -5.32 2.44
N THR A 31 43.09 -5.46 3.53
CA THR A 31 41.87 -6.24 3.58
C THR A 31 41.09 -5.84 2.33
N ALA A 32 41.10 -6.72 1.33
CA ALA A 32 40.14 -6.66 0.26
C ALA A 32 38.79 -6.51 0.96
N PRO A 33 37.90 -5.61 0.52
CA PRO A 33 36.57 -5.54 1.10
C PRO A 33 36.04 -6.97 1.11
N ALA A 34 35.67 -7.46 2.29
CA ALA A 34 35.11 -8.80 2.41
C ALA A 34 33.91 -8.83 1.46
N THR A 35 34.06 -9.47 0.31
CA THR A 35 32.96 -9.79 -0.58
C THR A 35 32.16 -10.84 0.16
N THR A 36 31.26 -10.36 1.02
CA THR A 36 30.22 -11.19 1.61
C THR A 36 29.39 -11.69 0.44
N PHE A 37 29.58 -12.95 0.09
CA PHE A 37 28.72 -13.63 -0.87
C PHE A 37 27.30 -13.63 -0.31
N LYS A 38 26.33 -13.21 -1.13
CA LYS A 38 24.89 -13.26 -0.85
C LYS A 38 24.24 -13.92 -2.05
N TYR A 39 23.17 -14.68 -1.80
CA TYR A 39 22.35 -15.21 -2.89
C TYR A 39 21.61 -14.07 -3.60
N GLU A 40 21.27 -14.28 -4.86
CA GLU A 40 20.46 -13.35 -5.64
C GLU A 40 18.97 -13.57 -5.33
N VAL A 41 18.25 -12.46 -5.10
CA VAL A 41 16.80 -12.47 -4.89
C VAL A 41 16.22 -11.55 -5.94
N ASP A 42 15.64 -12.13 -7.00
CA ASP A 42 14.95 -11.35 -8.03
C ASP A 42 13.50 -11.13 -7.61
N VAL A 43 13.06 -9.87 -7.59
CA VAL A 43 11.68 -9.53 -7.27
C VAL A 43 10.97 -9.17 -8.55
N ILE A 44 10.03 -10.03 -8.95
CA ILE A 44 9.27 -9.89 -10.18
C ILE A 44 7.99 -9.11 -9.86
N PRO A 45 7.85 -7.84 -10.28
CA PRO A 45 6.63 -7.07 -10.03
C PRO A 45 5.42 -7.69 -10.74
N SER A 46 4.21 -7.43 -10.22
CA SER A 46 2.97 -7.94 -10.79
C SER A 46 1.89 -6.86 -10.93
N GLU A 47 0.72 -7.22 -11.49
CA GLU A 47 -0.40 -6.28 -11.55
C GLU A 47 -0.83 -5.91 -10.13
N GLY A 48 -0.67 -4.63 -9.78
CA GLY A 48 -1.13 -4.09 -8.52
C GLY A 48 -0.04 -3.78 -7.50
N GLY A 49 1.24 -4.02 -7.80
CA GLY A 49 2.34 -3.64 -6.92
C GLY A 49 3.64 -4.35 -7.25
N ASP A 50 4.64 -4.11 -6.40
CA ASP A 50 5.95 -4.75 -6.44
C ASP A 50 6.28 -5.35 -5.06
N GLY A 51 7.42 -6.00 -4.89
CA GLY A 51 7.93 -6.42 -3.58
C GLY A 51 9.17 -5.64 -3.17
N SER A 52 9.65 -5.91 -1.97
CA SER A 52 11.02 -5.64 -1.57
C SER A 52 11.51 -6.71 -0.62
N TYR A 53 12.82 -6.81 -0.47
CA TYR A 53 13.44 -7.76 0.43
C TYR A 53 14.59 -7.10 1.18
N GLU A 54 14.89 -7.64 2.36
CA GLU A 54 16.03 -7.26 3.18
C GLU A 54 16.71 -8.52 3.72
N PHE A 55 18.03 -8.63 3.53
CA PHE A 55 18.80 -9.70 4.17
C PHE A 55 18.96 -9.39 5.64
N THR A 56 18.47 -10.27 6.50
CA THR A 56 18.60 -10.14 7.96
C THR A 56 19.89 -10.79 8.46
N THR A 57 20.43 -11.75 7.71
CA THR A 57 21.73 -12.37 7.97
C THR A 57 22.59 -12.46 6.70
N ASP A 58 23.89 -12.69 6.90
CA ASP A 58 24.75 -13.20 5.84
C ASP A 58 24.62 -14.74 5.74
N ILE A 59 25.27 -15.34 4.75
CA ILE A 59 25.28 -16.80 4.56
C ILE A 59 26.05 -17.43 5.73
N ASP A 60 25.44 -18.38 6.42
CA ASP A 60 26.04 -19.11 7.53
C ASP A 60 26.92 -20.30 7.08
N GLU A 61 27.46 -21.07 8.03
CA GLU A 61 28.28 -22.25 7.75
C GLU A 61 27.52 -23.40 7.07
N ASN A 62 26.18 -23.38 7.14
CA ASN A 62 25.29 -24.34 6.51
C ASN A 62 24.86 -23.90 5.10
N GLY A 63 25.26 -22.71 4.67
CA GLY A 63 24.84 -22.12 3.40
C GLY A 63 23.44 -21.52 3.45
N GLU A 64 22.87 -21.32 4.64
CA GLU A 64 21.55 -20.72 4.85
C GLU A 64 21.69 -19.21 5.00
N GLN A 65 20.75 -18.47 4.41
CA GLN A 65 20.67 -17.03 4.53
C GLN A 65 19.23 -16.61 4.82
N HIS A 66 19.05 -15.72 5.79
CA HIS A 66 17.73 -15.22 6.14
C HIS A 66 17.40 -13.96 5.34
N VAL A 67 16.22 -13.93 4.75
CA VAL A 67 15.69 -12.81 3.99
C VAL A 67 14.26 -12.52 4.43
N HIS A 68 13.98 -11.24 4.65
CA HIS A 68 12.66 -10.76 5.00
C HIS A 68 12.03 -10.09 3.78
N ILE A 69 10.85 -10.54 3.35
CA ILE A 69 10.15 -10.01 2.15
C ILE A 69 8.92 -9.20 2.56
N ILE A 70 8.70 -8.07 1.88
CA ILE A 70 7.65 -7.08 2.18
C ILE A 70 6.94 -6.70 0.87
N PRO A 71 5.60 -6.77 0.79
CA PRO A 71 4.85 -6.42 -0.40
C PRO A 71 4.62 -4.92 -0.45
N LYS A 72 4.71 -4.33 -1.64
CA LYS A 72 4.46 -2.91 -1.90
C LYS A 72 3.27 -2.76 -2.85
N PRO A 73 2.03 -2.88 -2.33
CA PRO A 73 0.83 -2.70 -3.13
C PRO A 73 0.69 -1.25 -3.60
N ASN A 74 0.32 -1.08 -4.87
CA ASN A 74 -0.08 0.20 -5.42
C ASN A 74 -1.43 0.67 -4.84
N PRO A 75 -1.73 1.98 -4.90
CA PRO A 75 -3.03 2.50 -4.49
C PRO A 75 -4.18 1.77 -5.19
N GLY A 76 -5.18 1.35 -4.42
CA GLY A 76 -6.32 0.59 -4.94
C GLY A 76 -6.11 -0.93 -5.02
N TYR A 77 -4.98 -1.45 -4.55
CA TYR A 77 -4.70 -2.89 -4.47
C TYR A 77 -4.38 -3.34 -3.04
N THR A 78 -4.71 -4.58 -2.72
CA THR A 78 -4.34 -5.26 -1.48
C THR A 78 -3.53 -6.49 -1.83
N PHE A 79 -2.50 -6.78 -1.04
CA PHE A 79 -1.71 -8.01 -1.16
C PHE A 79 -2.62 -9.25 -1.04
N ASP A 80 -2.33 -10.27 -1.85
CA ASP A 80 -3.07 -11.52 -1.88
C ASP A 80 -2.22 -12.72 -1.44
N HIS A 81 -1.13 -12.99 -2.17
CA HIS A 81 -0.20 -14.06 -1.85
C HIS A 81 1.15 -13.86 -2.56
N TRP A 82 2.16 -14.58 -2.10
CA TRP A 82 3.48 -14.72 -2.72
C TRP A 82 3.54 -16.00 -3.54
N GLU A 83 4.24 -15.95 -4.67
CA GLU A 83 4.73 -17.09 -5.43
C GLU A 83 6.26 -17.00 -5.42
N ILE A 84 6.93 -18.06 -4.96
CA ILE A 84 8.38 -18.09 -4.80
C ILE A 84 8.91 -19.30 -5.56
N ASP A 85 9.87 -19.08 -6.46
CA ASP A 85 10.60 -20.15 -7.14
C ASP A 85 12.05 -20.24 -6.61
N GLY A 86 12.58 -21.46 -6.54
CA GLY A 86 13.89 -21.76 -5.99
C GLY A 86 13.90 -22.37 -4.58
N PRO A 87 15.09 -22.57 -3.99
CA PRO A 87 15.25 -23.32 -2.74
C PRO A 87 15.10 -22.44 -1.49
N TYR A 88 13.91 -22.50 -0.87
CA TYR A 88 13.60 -21.77 0.36
C TYR A 88 12.93 -22.65 1.43
N LYS A 89 13.00 -22.21 2.69
CA LYS A 89 12.21 -22.71 3.83
C LYS A 89 11.55 -21.52 4.52
N THR A 90 10.35 -21.73 5.05
CA THR A 90 9.59 -20.74 5.80
C THR A 90 8.60 -21.44 6.72
N ASP A 91 8.35 -20.86 7.88
CA ASP A 91 7.25 -21.26 8.77
C ASP A 91 5.98 -20.43 8.50
N ASP A 92 6.11 -19.29 7.83
CA ASP A 92 5.02 -18.39 7.44
C ASP A 92 4.22 -18.94 6.26
N LYS A 93 2.96 -18.51 6.13
CA LYS A 93 2.13 -18.86 4.97
C LYS A 93 2.43 -17.90 3.82
N LEU A 94 2.37 -18.40 2.59
CA LEU A 94 2.50 -17.57 1.38
C LEU A 94 1.43 -16.47 1.26
N THR A 95 0.37 -16.52 2.06
CA THR A 95 -0.67 -15.48 2.14
C THR A 95 -0.38 -14.41 3.19
N ASP A 96 0.65 -14.59 4.02
CA ASP A 96 1.06 -13.61 5.00
C ASP A 96 1.77 -12.47 4.27
N SER A 97 1.50 -11.22 4.69
CA SER A 97 1.99 -10.06 3.95
C SER A 97 3.50 -9.98 4.02
N GLU A 98 4.05 -9.93 5.23
CA GLU A 98 5.49 -9.94 5.47
C GLU A 98 5.90 -11.36 5.86
N MET A 99 7.01 -11.86 5.32
CA MET A 99 7.48 -13.23 5.56
C MET A 99 8.99 -13.27 5.77
N ASP A 100 9.42 -14.18 6.64
CA ASP A 100 10.83 -14.53 6.82
C ASP A 100 11.15 -15.85 6.10
N LEU A 101 12.09 -15.79 5.15
CA LEU A 101 12.54 -16.95 4.39
C LEU A 101 13.98 -17.30 4.77
N ILE A 102 14.27 -18.59 4.75
CA ILE A 102 15.63 -19.13 4.81
C ILE A 102 15.95 -19.68 3.42
N ILE A 103 16.86 -19.04 2.71
CA ILE A 103 17.27 -19.42 1.36
C ILE A 103 18.62 -20.14 1.38
N THR A 104 18.78 -21.08 0.46
CA THR A 104 20.05 -21.85 0.28
C THR A 104 20.60 -21.72 -1.14
N GLY A 105 20.08 -20.76 -1.90
CA GLY A 105 20.37 -20.52 -3.30
C GLY A 105 19.58 -19.31 -3.80
N ASP A 106 19.77 -18.97 -5.06
CA ASP A 106 19.08 -17.87 -5.71
C ASP A 106 17.58 -18.18 -5.85
N ILE A 107 16.74 -17.16 -5.69
CA ILE A 107 15.28 -17.30 -5.73
C ILE A 107 14.62 -16.17 -6.53
N ASP A 108 13.46 -16.48 -7.11
CA ASP A 108 12.58 -15.52 -7.75
C ASP A 108 11.33 -15.33 -6.87
N VAL A 109 11.02 -14.09 -6.52
CA VAL A 109 9.90 -13.74 -5.63
C VAL A 109 8.90 -12.89 -6.39
N LYS A 110 7.65 -13.35 -6.45
CA LYS A 110 6.57 -12.66 -7.16
C LYS A 110 5.37 -12.43 -6.22
N PRO A 111 5.07 -11.17 -5.83
CA PRO A 111 3.85 -10.85 -5.10
C PRO A 111 2.66 -10.83 -6.04
N TYR A 112 1.48 -11.22 -5.57
CA TYR A 112 0.20 -11.03 -6.26
C TYR A 112 -0.73 -10.13 -5.46
N TYR A 113 -1.53 -9.36 -6.18
CA TYR A 113 -2.44 -8.38 -5.61
C TYR A 113 -3.85 -8.52 -6.15
N LYS A 114 -4.83 -8.16 -5.31
CA LYS A 114 -6.23 -8.02 -5.69
C LYS A 114 -6.64 -6.56 -5.65
N LYS A 115 -7.47 -6.14 -6.60
CA LYS A 115 -8.10 -4.80 -6.57
C LYS A 115 -8.93 -4.70 -5.29
N LYS A 116 -8.71 -3.62 -4.52
CA LYS A 116 -9.61 -3.25 -3.42
C LYS A 116 -10.99 -3.12 -4.04
N GLY A 117 -11.95 -3.86 -3.50
CA GLY A 117 -13.34 -3.69 -3.89
C GLY A 117 -13.65 -2.20 -3.85
N THR A 118 -14.12 -1.64 -4.96
CA THR A 118 -14.71 -0.31 -4.92
C THR A 118 -15.90 -0.46 -4.01
N SER A 119 -15.76 -0.08 -2.74
CA SER A 119 -16.91 0.35 -1.97
C SER A 119 -17.44 1.55 -2.73
N ILE A 120 -18.31 1.28 -3.70
CA ILE A 120 -19.30 2.23 -4.11
C ILE A 120 -20.02 2.58 -2.81
N VAL A 121 -19.63 3.70 -2.21
CA VAL A 121 -20.64 4.49 -1.53
C VAL A 121 -21.65 4.71 -2.64
N GLU A 122 -22.73 3.93 -2.64
CA GLU A 122 -23.90 4.26 -3.44
C GLU A 122 -24.23 5.68 -3.03
N THR A 123 -23.78 6.64 -3.84
CA THR A 123 -24.35 7.96 -3.85
C THR A 123 -25.70 7.67 -4.46
N GLY A 124 -26.63 7.23 -3.61
CA GLY A 124 -27.99 6.92 -4.00
C GLY A 124 -28.42 8.06 -4.89
N THR A 125 -28.87 7.74 -6.10
CA THR A 125 -29.35 8.73 -7.05
C THR A 125 -30.26 9.67 -6.29
N VAL A 126 -29.81 10.91 -6.05
CA VAL A 126 -30.69 11.94 -5.51
C VAL A 126 -31.70 12.15 -6.62
N ASN A 127 -32.84 11.50 -6.49
CA ASN A 127 -34.03 11.81 -7.26
C ASN A 127 -34.43 13.20 -6.80
N ARG A 128 -33.83 14.23 -7.42
CA ARG A 128 -34.28 15.60 -7.22
C ARG A 128 -35.68 15.63 -7.77
N ASP A 129 -36.62 15.79 -6.87
CA ASP A 129 -38.01 16.02 -7.23
C ASP A 129 -38.03 17.24 -8.16
N VAL A 130 -38.34 17.01 -9.44
CA VAL A 130 -38.44 18.08 -10.46
C VAL A 130 -39.80 18.78 -10.38
N ASN A 131 -40.60 18.45 -9.37
CA ASN A 131 -41.85 19.12 -9.10
C ASN A 131 -41.59 20.57 -8.66
N THR A 132 -42.13 21.52 -9.41
CA THR A 132 -42.06 22.97 -9.12
C THR A 132 -42.98 23.40 -7.96
N THR A 133 -43.58 22.44 -7.27
CA THR A 133 -44.51 22.69 -6.18
C THR A 133 -43.78 22.48 -4.86
N SER A 134 -43.56 23.56 -4.11
CA SER A 134 -42.94 23.50 -2.78
C SER A 134 -43.68 22.51 -1.87
N PRO A 135 -42.98 21.80 -0.97
CA PRO A 135 -43.64 20.99 0.05
C PRO A 135 -44.58 21.88 0.86
N GLN A 136 -45.87 21.55 0.86
CA GLN A 136 -46.85 22.30 1.64
C GLN A 136 -46.74 21.84 3.10
N THR A 137 -45.82 22.45 3.86
CA THR A 137 -45.73 22.25 5.32
C THR A 137 -46.73 23.17 6.01
N GLY A 138 -47.97 22.71 6.08
CA GLY A 138 -49.05 23.37 6.81
C GLY A 138 -50.23 22.41 6.91
N ALA A 139 -50.83 22.31 8.10
CA ALA A 139 -52.07 21.56 8.25
C ALA A 139 -53.13 22.15 7.30
N ASN A 140 -53.86 21.30 6.59
CA ASN A 140 -55.01 21.74 5.82
C ASN A 140 -56.06 22.29 6.80
N ASP A 141 -56.16 23.62 6.92
CA ASP A 141 -57.10 24.33 7.80
C ASP A 141 -58.59 24.14 7.41
N VAL A 142 -58.91 23.15 6.57
CA VAL A 142 -60.29 22.80 6.20
C VAL A 142 -61.07 22.25 7.40
N LEU A 143 -60.39 21.65 8.39
CA LEU A 143 -61.03 21.05 9.56
C LEU A 143 -61.43 22.02 10.69
N PRO A 144 -60.65 23.06 11.07
CA PRO A 144 -61.09 23.97 12.14
C PRO A 144 -62.36 24.76 11.79
N TYR A 145 -62.58 25.17 10.53
CA TYR A 145 -63.78 25.94 10.17
C TYR A 145 -65.08 25.12 10.22
N ALA A 146 -65.01 23.81 9.95
CA ALA A 146 -66.18 22.94 10.08
C ALA A 146 -66.61 22.77 11.55
N VAL A 147 -65.65 22.73 12.49
CA VAL A 147 -65.93 22.61 13.92
C VAL A 147 -66.47 23.93 14.50
N ILE A 148 -65.98 25.09 14.05
CA ILE A 148 -66.46 26.40 14.53
C ILE A 148 -67.88 26.70 14.02
N MET A 149 -68.27 26.22 12.83
CA MET A 149 -69.64 26.41 12.32
C MET A 149 -70.68 25.53 13.03
N LEU A 150 -70.27 24.40 13.63
CA LEU A 150 -71.17 23.51 14.37
C LEU A 150 -71.53 24.03 15.77
N SER A 151 -70.68 24.84 16.40
CA SER A 151 -70.90 25.39 17.75
C SER A 151 -71.80 26.63 17.78
N ILE A 152 -71.93 27.37 16.68
CA ILE A 152 -72.85 28.53 16.60
C ILE A 152 -74.32 28.09 16.49
N ALA A 153 -74.60 26.91 15.93
CA ALA A 153 -75.95 26.38 15.84
C ALA A 153 -76.53 25.92 17.19
N ALA A 154 -75.68 25.54 18.16
CA ALA A 154 -76.12 25.03 19.47
C ALA A 154 -76.47 26.14 20.49
N CYS A 155 -75.96 27.36 20.31
CA CYS A 155 -76.28 28.49 21.21
C CYS A 155 -77.53 29.29 20.80
N GLY A 156 -78.06 29.10 19.58
CA GLY A 156 -79.26 29.81 19.09
C GLY A 156 -80.60 29.24 19.58
N ALA A 157 -80.66 27.96 19.95
CA ALA A 157 -81.92 27.31 20.32
C ALA A 157 -82.43 27.69 21.72
N ALA A 158 -81.54 28.04 22.65
CA ALA A 158 -81.93 28.39 24.02
C ALA A 158 -82.57 29.79 24.12
N VAL A 159 -82.13 30.76 23.30
CA VAL A 159 -82.68 32.13 23.34
C VAL A 159 -84.06 32.22 22.67
N VAL A 160 -84.31 31.44 21.61
CA VAL A 160 -85.61 31.42 20.93
C VAL A 160 -86.70 30.76 21.77
N MET A 161 -86.38 29.74 22.59
CA MET A 161 -87.36 29.15 23.51
C MET A 161 -87.70 30.08 24.70
N LEU A 162 -86.74 30.86 25.21
CA LEU A 162 -86.99 31.76 26.35
C LEU A 162 -87.82 33.00 25.97
N VAL A 163 -87.73 33.49 24.73
CA VAL A 163 -88.57 34.60 24.24
C VAL A 163 -90.02 34.16 23.96
N ARG A 164 -90.25 32.90 23.57
CA ARG A 164 -91.60 32.39 23.32
C ARG A 164 -92.40 32.11 24.58
N THR A 165 -91.77 31.70 25.68
CA THR A 165 -92.48 31.41 26.94
C THR A 165 -93.01 32.66 27.64
N ASN A 166 -92.36 33.82 27.49
CA ASN A 166 -92.84 35.07 28.09
C ASN A 166 -93.92 35.80 27.27
N LYS A 167 -94.36 35.26 26.13
CA LYS A 167 -95.48 35.80 25.34
C LYS A 167 -96.68 34.87 25.22
N SER A 168 -96.69 33.72 25.90
CA SER A 168 -97.87 32.86 25.94
C SER A 168 -98.14 32.39 27.37
N LYS A 169 -99.03 33.16 28.02
CA LYS A 169 -99.63 33.03 29.36
C LYS A 169 -98.83 33.55 30.55
#